data_AF-B8CGZ2-F1
#
_entry.id   AF-B8CGZ2-F1
#
_cell.length_a   1.000
_cell.length_b   1.000
_cell.length_c   1.000
_cell.angle_alpha   90.00
_cell.angle_beta   90.00
_cell.angle_gamma   90.00
#
_symmetry.space_group_name_H-M   'P 1'
#
loop_
_entity.id
_entity.type
_entity.pdbx_description
1 polymer ?
#
loop_
_entity_poly.entity_id
_entity_poly.type
_entity_poly.pdbx_seq_one_letter_code
_entity_poly.pdbx_strand_id
1 'polypeptide(L)'
;MYKMLMAYACIALFSLSAPAYADEVARVTLENGATVKLNDDFTWEYIILESQAKPDTVVPVTLPATVAAVSENAAPSVTPTTPIANTEALTSSAIAQSALLKSTAKSGVKVSFLDSQWDDDGRLGLTFELSSNSSEHYVMIELEVSLFADSGALIKKETVKVWQAVFRMPDSYLRKGQTRESRVLWIEGIDKAQWTKQLMSLKMKEMDSRM
;
A
#
# COMPACT_ATOMS: atom_id res chain seq x y z
N MET A 1 15.20 -17.14 49.18
CA MET A 1 14.41 -18.09 48.35
C MET A 1 13.11 -17.49 47.78
N TYR A 2 12.44 -16.54 48.45
CA TYR A 2 11.20 -15.90 47.95
C TYR A 2 11.36 -15.07 46.66
N LYS A 3 12.51 -14.40 46.47
CA LYS A 3 12.80 -13.59 45.26
C LYS A 3 12.99 -14.41 43.98
N MET A 4 13.45 -15.66 44.08
CA MET A 4 13.54 -16.54 42.92
C MET A 4 12.16 -17.10 42.53
N LEU A 5 11.28 -17.37 43.50
CA LEU A 5 9.93 -17.85 43.21
C LEU A 5 9.08 -16.80 42.46
N MET A 6 9.23 -15.51 42.81
CA MET A 6 8.55 -14.41 42.11
C MET A 6 9.09 -14.12 40.71
N ALA A 7 10.39 -14.34 40.48
CA ALA A 7 10.99 -14.20 39.16
C ALA A 7 10.46 -15.26 38.18
N TYR A 8 10.26 -16.50 38.65
CA TYR A 8 9.66 -17.56 37.83
C TYR A 8 8.16 -17.33 37.55
N ALA A 9 7.42 -16.71 38.47
CA ALA A 9 6.01 -16.34 38.25
C ALA A 9 5.84 -15.27 37.14
N CYS A 10 6.76 -14.31 37.05
CA CYS A 10 6.72 -13.26 36.01
C CYS A 10 7.09 -13.78 34.62
N ILE A 11 8.01 -14.76 34.54
CA ILE A 11 8.42 -15.37 33.27
C ILE A 11 7.33 -16.31 32.73
N ALA A 12 6.56 -16.98 33.60
CA ALA A 12 5.44 -17.81 33.18
C ALA A 12 4.24 -17.00 32.63
N LEU A 13 4.03 -15.76 33.10
CA LEU A 13 2.95 -14.88 32.64
C LEU A 13 3.22 -14.23 31.28
N PHE A 14 4.47 -14.16 30.83
CA PHE A 14 4.82 -13.57 29.52
C PHE A 14 4.71 -14.57 28.36
N SER A 15 4.67 -15.87 28.64
CA SER A 15 4.59 -16.91 27.61
C SER A 15 3.19 -17.12 27.02
N LEU A 16 2.18 -16.36 27.46
CA LEU A 16 0.80 -16.48 26.98
C LEU A 16 0.35 -15.37 26.01
N SER A 17 1.21 -14.39 25.67
CA SER A 17 0.88 -13.40 24.64
C SER A 17 1.31 -13.90 23.25
N ALA A 18 0.66 -14.95 22.76
CA ALA A 18 0.67 -15.20 21.32
C ALA A 18 -0.16 -14.08 20.65
N PRO A 19 0.37 -13.35 19.66
CA PRO A 19 -0.50 -12.54 18.82
C PRO A 19 -1.51 -13.48 18.16
N ALA A 20 -2.79 -13.33 18.50
CA ALA A 20 -3.86 -13.98 17.78
C ALA A 20 -3.86 -13.39 16.38
N TYR A 21 -3.40 -14.16 15.41
CA TYR A 21 -3.63 -13.84 14.01
C TYR A 21 -5.14 -14.00 13.79
N ALA A 22 -5.83 -12.89 13.58
CA ALA A 22 -7.25 -12.89 13.24
C ALA A 22 -7.42 -13.60 11.90
N ASP A 23 -8.23 -14.65 11.90
CA ASP A 23 -8.52 -15.44 10.71
C ASP A 23 -9.60 -14.73 9.86
N GLU A 24 -9.61 -15.00 8.56
CA GLU A 24 -10.51 -14.35 7.62
C GLU A 24 -11.93 -14.95 7.72
N VAL A 25 -12.91 -14.16 8.20
CA VAL A 25 -14.28 -14.68 8.40
C VAL A 25 -15.15 -14.51 7.15
N ALA A 26 -15.04 -13.37 6.46
CA ALA A 26 -15.82 -13.14 5.25
C ALA A 26 -15.22 -12.06 4.33
N ARG A 27 -15.35 -12.27 3.02
CA ARG A 27 -15.21 -11.22 2.00
C ARG A 27 -16.60 -10.82 1.54
N VAL A 28 -16.92 -9.54 1.68
CA VAL A 28 -18.20 -8.98 1.24
C VAL A 28 -17.92 -7.95 0.16
N THR A 29 -18.51 -8.16 -1.02
CA THR A 29 -18.52 -7.15 -2.09
C THR A 29 -19.71 -6.23 -1.84
N LEU A 30 -19.42 -4.96 -1.58
CA LEU A 30 -20.43 -3.92 -1.41
C LEU A 30 -21.10 -3.59 -2.76
N GLU A 31 -22.29 -2.97 -2.71
CA GLU A 31 -23.05 -2.54 -3.90
C GLU A 31 -22.26 -1.56 -4.80
N ASN A 32 -21.25 -0.90 -4.24
CA ASN A 32 -20.33 -0.02 -4.95
C ASN A 32 -19.13 -0.76 -5.59
N GLY A 33 -19.13 -2.10 -5.54
CA GLY A 33 -18.10 -2.99 -6.08
C GLY A 33 -16.86 -3.16 -5.20
N ALA A 34 -16.73 -2.44 -4.10
CA ALA A 34 -15.58 -2.55 -3.20
C ALA A 34 -15.63 -3.86 -2.41
N THR A 35 -14.52 -4.59 -2.37
CA THR A 35 -14.39 -5.81 -1.55
C THR A 35 -13.91 -5.41 -0.15
N VAL A 36 -14.71 -5.71 0.86
CA VAL A 36 -14.35 -5.52 2.26
C VAL A 36 -14.01 -6.89 2.85
N LYS A 37 -12.86 -6.98 3.51
CA LYS A 37 -12.50 -8.11 4.39
C LYS A 37 -13.04 -7.80 5.78
N LEU A 38 -13.87 -8.68 6.30
CA LEU A 38 -14.29 -8.67 7.70
C LEU A 38 -13.44 -9.70 8.46
N ASN A 39 -12.71 -9.22 9.46
CA ASN A 39 -11.92 -10.05 10.36
C ASN A 39 -12.79 -10.57 11.52
N ASP A 40 -12.37 -11.65 12.17
CA ASP A 40 -13.07 -12.28 13.32
C ASP A 40 -13.16 -11.38 14.56
N ASP A 41 -12.30 -10.36 14.65
CA ASP A 41 -12.28 -9.37 15.73
C ASP A 41 -13.21 -8.17 15.48
N PHE A 42 -14.14 -8.29 14.51
CA PHE A 42 -15.04 -7.23 14.04
C PHE A 42 -14.33 -5.98 13.48
N THR A 43 -13.04 -6.05 13.17
CA THR A 43 -12.37 -5.04 12.35
C THR A 43 -12.58 -5.34 10.86
N TRP A 44 -12.64 -4.29 10.05
CA TRP A 44 -12.83 -4.41 8.60
C TRP A 44 -11.73 -3.66 7.86
N GLU A 45 -11.32 -4.18 6.70
CA GLU A 45 -10.38 -3.53 5.79
C GLU A 45 -10.89 -3.57 4.35
N TYR A 46 -10.62 -2.53 3.57
CA TYR A 46 -10.87 -2.55 2.13
C TYR A 46 -9.77 -3.36 1.44
N ILE A 47 -10.12 -4.42 0.71
CA ILE A 47 -9.23 -5.12 -0.20
C ILE A 47 -9.22 -4.35 -1.51
N ILE A 48 -8.23 -3.47 -1.64
CA ILE A 48 -8.06 -2.57 -2.79
C ILE A 48 -7.18 -3.24 -3.86
N LEU A 49 -6.39 -4.26 -3.48
CA LEU A 49 -5.44 -4.96 -4.32
C LEU A 49 -5.87 -6.40 -4.53
N GLU A 50 -5.95 -6.83 -5.78
CA GLU A 50 -6.01 -8.24 -6.14
C GLU A 50 -4.56 -8.75 -6.23
N SER A 51 -4.11 -9.50 -5.21
CA SER A 51 -2.93 -10.34 -5.38
C SER A 51 -3.40 -11.59 -6.12
N GLN A 52 -2.95 -11.78 -7.35
CA GLN A 52 -3.16 -13.08 -8.01
C GLN A 52 -2.45 -14.15 -7.19
N ALA A 53 -3.23 -14.89 -6.41
CA ALA A 53 -2.82 -16.17 -5.89
C ALA A 53 -2.49 -17.05 -7.10
N LYS A 54 -1.21 -17.44 -7.18
CA LYS A 54 -0.72 -18.50 -8.05
C LYS A 54 -1.71 -19.67 -8.04
N PRO A 55 -2.32 -20.05 -9.18
CA PRO A 55 -3.04 -21.31 -9.24
C PRO A 55 -2.00 -22.43 -9.23
N ASP A 56 -1.76 -23.03 -8.06
CA ASP A 56 -1.31 -24.42 -8.01
C ASP A 56 -2.44 -25.27 -8.57
N THR A 57 -2.36 -25.59 -9.85
CA THR A 57 -3.09 -26.72 -10.43
C THR A 57 -2.11 -27.50 -11.26
N VAL A 58 -1.55 -28.52 -10.62
CA VAL A 58 -0.81 -29.59 -11.26
C VAL A 58 -1.80 -30.36 -12.14
N VAL A 59 -1.77 -30.10 -13.44
CA VAL A 59 -2.30 -31.03 -14.44
C VAL A 59 -1.10 -31.70 -15.12
N PRO A 60 -0.82 -32.98 -14.88
CA PRO A 60 0.18 -33.70 -15.67
C PRO A 60 -0.44 -34.03 -17.03
N VAL A 61 0.00 -33.34 -18.08
CA VAL A 61 -0.26 -33.78 -19.46
C VAL A 61 0.96 -34.53 -19.95
N THR A 62 0.75 -35.82 -20.18
CA THR A 62 1.67 -36.82 -20.71
C THR A 62 2.12 -36.45 -22.13
N LEU A 63 3.44 -36.57 -22.37
CA LEU A 63 4.07 -36.52 -23.71
C LEU A 63 3.55 -37.67 -24.60
N PRO A 64 3.64 -37.51 -25.94
CA PRO A 64 4.67 -38.27 -26.63
C PRO A 64 5.47 -37.48 -27.68
N ALA A 65 6.64 -38.04 -27.99
CA ALA A 65 7.75 -37.47 -28.74
C ALA A 65 7.58 -37.44 -30.27
N THR A 66 8.09 -36.35 -30.87
CA THR A 66 8.94 -36.21 -32.09
C THR A 66 9.09 -37.37 -33.07
N VAL A 67 8.93 -37.14 -34.39
CA VAL A 67 10.00 -37.23 -35.46
C VAL A 67 9.62 -36.46 -36.77
N ALA A 68 10.47 -35.47 -37.11
CA ALA A 68 10.98 -34.89 -38.39
C ALA A 68 10.25 -34.83 -39.78
N ALA A 69 10.56 -33.71 -40.47
CA ALA A 69 10.60 -33.40 -41.94
C ALA A 69 9.26 -33.02 -42.64
N VAL A 70 9.06 -31.99 -43.49
CA VAL A 70 9.87 -31.26 -44.51
C VAL A 70 9.28 -29.83 -44.80
N SER A 71 10.17 -28.86 -45.05
CA SER A 71 10.14 -27.54 -45.77
C SER A 71 8.99 -26.49 -45.80
N GLU A 72 9.44 -25.24 -45.57
CA GLU A 72 9.14 -23.94 -46.21
C GLU A 72 7.72 -23.32 -46.18
N ASN A 73 7.52 -22.31 -45.32
CA ASN A 73 7.47 -20.88 -45.68
C ASN A 73 6.70 -20.04 -44.61
N ALA A 74 7.21 -18.83 -44.34
CA ALA A 74 6.64 -17.73 -43.54
C ALA A 74 6.61 -17.82 -42.00
N ALA A 75 7.50 -17.04 -41.38
CA ALA A 75 7.44 -16.60 -39.98
C ALA A 75 6.24 -15.66 -39.75
N PRO A 76 5.74 -15.55 -38.50
CA PRO A 76 6.38 -14.66 -37.54
C PRO A 76 6.60 -15.26 -36.15
N SER A 77 7.81 -15.00 -35.65
CA SER A 77 8.17 -14.63 -34.29
C SER A 77 7.22 -15.11 -33.17
N VAL A 78 7.61 -16.23 -32.55
CA VAL A 78 7.24 -16.54 -31.18
C VAL A 78 7.88 -15.50 -30.26
N THR A 79 7.09 -14.52 -29.83
CA THR A 79 7.41 -13.78 -28.62
C THR A 79 7.18 -14.75 -27.45
N PRO A 80 8.19 -15.13 -26.65
CA PRO A 80 7.93 -15.78 -25.40
C PRO A 80 7.28 -14.73 -24.49
N THR A 81 5.96 -14.83 -24.33
CA THR A 81 5.23 -14.07 -23.31
C THR A 81 5.80 -14.52 -21.97
N THR A 82 6.75 -13.72 -21.50
CA THR A 82 7.30 -13.79 -20.15
C THR A 82 6.11 -13.57 -19.22
N PRO A 83 5.78 -14.49 -18.30
CA PRO A 83 4.82 -14.18 -17.26
C PRO A 83 5.53 -13.21 -16.32
N ILE A 84 5.32 -11.91 -16.54
CA ILE A 84 5.85 -10.88 -15.65
C ILE A 84 5.02 -10.95 -14.38
N ALA A 85 5.72 -11.37 -13.32
CA ALA A 85 5.60 -11.00 -11.91
C ALA A 85 4.20 -10.87 -11.29
N ASN A 86 4.06 -11.39 -10.07
CA ASN A 86 3.01 -11.02 -9.12
C ASN A 86 2.75 -9.51 -9.17
N THR A 87 1.73 -9.11 -9.91
CA THR A 87 1.40 -7.71 -10.12
C THR A 87 0.28 -7.41 -9.14
N GLU A 88 0.61 -6.79 -8.01
CA GLU A 88 -0.42 -6.15 -7.18
C GLU A 88 -1.16 -5.17 -8.08
N ALA A 89 -2.44 -5.42 -8.38
CA ALA A 89 -3.24 -4.57 -9.23
C ALA A 89 -4.48 -4.11 -8.47
N LEU A 90 -4.88 -2.85 -8.69
CA LEU A 90 -6.14 -2.33 -8.20
C LEU A 90 -7.30 -3.09 -8.84
N THR A 91 -8.28 -3.44 -8.03
CA THR A 91 -9.56 -3.96 -8.53
C THR A 91 -10.30 -2.86 -9.30
N SER A 92 -11.21 -3.24 -10.21
CA SER A 92 -12.02 -2.26 -10.97
C SER A 92 -12.80 -1.30 -10.07
N SER A 93 -13.23 -1.75 -8.89
CA SER A 93 -13.90 -0.91 -7.90
C SER A 93 -12.95 0.05 -7.19
N ALA A 94 -11.73 -0.37 -6.87
CA ALA A 94 -10.68 0.50 -6.36
C ALA A 94 -10.34 1.63 -7.36
N ILE A 95 -10.33 1.33 -8.66
CA ILE A 95 -10.13 2.34 -9.71
C ILE A 95 -11.33 3.31 -9.75
N ALA A 96 -12.56 2.78 -9.71
CA ALA A 96 -13.78 3.60 -9.67
C ALA A 96 -13.85 4.51 -8.43
N GLN A 97 -13.31 4.06 -7.30
CA GLN A 97 -13.26 4.77 -6.03
C GLN A 97 -11.89 5.40 -5.73
N SER A 98 -11.09 5.66 -6.76
CA SER A 98 -9.73 6.18 -6.63
C SER A 98 -9.62 7.47 -5.81
N ALA A 99 -10.68 8.28 -5.77
CA ALA A 99 -10.76 9.47 -4.91
C ALA A 99 -10.61 9.15 -3.42
N LEU A 100 -11.13 7.99 -2.95
CA LEU A 100 -10.99 7.57 -1.55
C LEU A 100 -9.56 7.14 -1.22
N LEU A 101 -8.87 6.54 -2.20
CA LEU A 101 -7.49 6.05 -2.08
C LEU A 101 -6.45 7.17 -2.01
N LYS A 102 -6.83 8.37 -2.49
CA LYS A 102 -6.07 9.62 -2.41
C LYS A 102 -6.08 10.25 -1.01
N SER A 103 -6.65 9.60 -0.01
CA SER A 103 -6.60 10.08 1.38
C SER A 103 -6.46 8.92 2.35
N THR A 104 -5.81 9.18 3.48
CA THR A 104 -5.69 8.22 4.58
C THR A 104 -5.78 8.94 5.91
N ALA A 105 -6.31 8.28 6.93
CA ALA A 105 -6.38 8.82 8.27
C ALA A 105 -6.00 7.77 9.31
N LYS A 106 -5.21 8.16 10.30
CA LYS A 106 -4.80 7.32 11.43
C LYS A 106 -4.45 8.21 12.62
N SER A 107 -4.85 7.77 13.81
CA SER A 107 -4.58 8.48 15.08
C SER A 107 -5.00 9.96 15.10
N GLY A 108 -6.10 10.29 14.42
CA GLY A 108 -6.60 11.67 14.33
C GLY A 108 -5.84 12.59 13.37
N VAL A 109 -4.89 12.07 12.59
CA VAL A 109 -4.30 12.81 11.48
C VAL A 109 -4.90 12.28 10.18
N LYS A 110 -5.36 13.19 9.32
CA LYS A 110 -5.79 12.92 7.96
C LYS A 110 -4.78 13.51 7.00
N VAL A 111 -4.29 12.68 6.08
CA VAL A 111 -3.43 13.07 4.97
C VAL A 111 -4.21 12.88 3.68
N SER A 112 -4.35 13.93 2.89
CA SER A 112 -5.02 13.92 1.58
C SER A 112 -4.06 14.38 0.50
N PHE A 113 -4.11 13.74 -0.66
CA PHE A 113 -3.43 14.22 -1.86
C PHE A 113 -4.01 15.58 -2.25
N LEU A 114 -3.13 16.55 -2.46
CA LEU A 114 -3.49 17.93 -2.82
C LEU A 114 -3.28 18.15 -4.32
N ASP A 115 -2.06 17.92 -4.80
CA ASP A 115 -1.70 18.17 -6.20
C ASP A 115 -0.52 17.30 -6.66
N SER A 116 -0.39 17.13 -7.97
CA SER A 116 0.73 16.48 -8.64
C SER A 116 1.30 17.34 -9.77
N GLN A 117 2.62 17.46 -9.81
CA GLN A 117 3.34 18.20 -10.83
C GLN A 117 4.44 17.33 -11.46
N TRP A 118 4.77 17.59 -12.72
CA TRP A 118 5.88 16.95 -13.40
C TRP A 118 7.01 17.96 -13.58
N ASP A 119 8.24 17.53 -13.30
CA ASP A 119 9.46 18.32 -13.54
C ASP A 119 9.97 18.12 -14.97
N ASP A 120 10.89 18.99 -15.41
CA ASP A 120 11.57 18.87 -16.71
C ASP A 120 12.41 17.59 -16.80
N ASP A 121 12.91 17.11 -15.67
CA ASP A 121 13.62 15.83 -15.53
C ASP A 121 12.70 14.59 -15.60
N GLY A 122 11.39 14.78 -15.80
CA GLY A 122 10.41 13.67 -15.85
C GLY A 122 10.11 13.06 -14.49
N ARG A 123 10.31 13.81 -13.40
CA ARG A 123 10.00 13.37 -12.03
C ARG A 123 8.58 13.74 -11.65
N LEU A 124 7.90 12.86 -10.93
CA LEU A 124 6.56 13.09 -10.41
C LEU A 124 6.65 13.73 -9.02
N GLY A 125 6.30 15.00 -8.91
CA GLY A 125 6.15 15.72 -7.65
C GLY A 125 4.75 15.55 -7.08
N LEU A 126 4.64 15.09 -5.84
CA LEU A 126 3.37 14.95 -5.12
C LEU A 126 3.32 15.88 -3.92
N THR A 127 2.20 16.58 -3.75
CA THR A 127 1.91 17.43 -2.60
C THR A 127 0.71 16.88 -1.85
N PHE A 128 0.80 16.86 -0.53
CA PHE A 128 -0.23 16.35 0.37
C PHE A 128 -0.65 17.44 1.36
N GLU A 129 -1.93 17.47 1.69
CA GLU A 129 -2.47 18.23 2.80
C GLU A 129 -2.55 17.32 4.03
N LEU A 130 -1.98 17.77 5.15
CA LEU A 130 -2.05 17.12 6.44
C LEU A 130 -2.91 17.95 7.37
N SER A 131 -3.96 17.34 7.91
CA SER A 131 -4.81 17.95 8.92
C SER A 131 -4.81 17.08 10.17
N SER A 132 -4.59 17.68 11.34
CA SER A 132 -4.63 16.95 12.61
C SER A 132 -5.83 17.40 13.43
N ASN A 133 -6.63 16.44 13.90
CA ASN A 133 -7.64 16.62 14.94
C ASN A 133 -7.26 15.89 16.25
N SER A 134 -6.07 15.29 16.28
CA SER A 134 -5.52 14.57 17.43
C SER A 134 -5.17 15.49 18.59
N SER A 135 -5.19 14.97 19.82
CA SER A 135 -4.66 15.65 20.99
C SER A 135 -3.13 15.70 21.02
N GLU A 136 -2.46 14.81 20.27
CA GLU A 136 -1.00 14.73 20.21
C GLU A 136 -0.41 15.80 19.28
N HIS A 137 0.90 16.06 19.42
CA HIS A 137 1.63 16.96 18.54
C HIS A 137 2.62 16.18 17.68
N TYR A 138 2.29 16.02 16.40
CA TYR A 138 3.10 15.20 15.50
C TYR A 138 4.34 15.95 14.99
N VAL A 139 5.47 15.27 15.08
CA VAL A 139 6.78 15.77 14.63
C VAL A 139 7.29 15.05 13.39
N MET A 140 6.83 13.83 13.13
CA MET A 140 7.17 13.09 11.92
C MET A 140 5.97 12.27 11.48
N ILE A 141 5.71 12.24 10.18
CA ILE A 141 4.72 11.35 9.57
C ILE A 141 5.35 10.73 8.33
N GLU A 142 5.43 9.40 8.33
CA GLU A 142 5.82 8.60 7.17
C GLU A 142 4.58 8.04 6.48
N LEU A 143 4.52 8.28 5.17
CA LEU A 143 3.47 7.82 4.29
C LEU A 143 4.06 6.87 3.26
N GLU A 144 3.46 5.70 3.10
CA GLU A 144 3.70 4.84 1.96
C GLU A 144 2.74 5.23 0.83
N VAL A 145 3.30 5.61 -0.30
CA VAL A 145 2.59 5.99 -1.52
C VAL A 145 2.77 4.86 -2.53
N SER A 146 1.67 4.22 -2.89
CA SER A 146 1.63 3.24 -3.98
C SER A 146 1.03 3.89 -5.21
N LEU A 147 1.77 3.92 -6.31
CA LEU A 147 1.38 4.50 -7.60
C LEU A 147 0.96 3.37 -8.55
N PHE A 148 -0.18 3.53 -9.19
CA PHE A 148 -0.76 2.54 -10.10
C PHE A 148 -0.95 3.13 -11.49
N ALA A 149 -0.68 2.34 -12.51
CA ALA A 149 -0.93 2.71 -13.90
C ALA A 149 -2.42 2.88 -14.15
N ASP A 150 -2.78 3.49 -15.26
CA ASP A 150 -4.17 3.71 -15.67
C ASP A 150 -4.98 2.41 -15.89
N SER A 151 -4.28 1.28 -15.99
CA SER A 151 -4.80 -0.08 -16.02
C SER A 151 -5.08 -0.67 -14.63
N GLY A 152 -4.63 -0.03 -13.56
CA GLY A 152 -4.66 -0.53 -12.18
C GLY A 152 -3.40 -1.25 -11.74
N ALA A 153 -2.45 -1.55 -12.62
CA ALA A 153 -1.21 -2.25 -12.25
C ALA A 153 -0.31 -1.39 -11.36
N LEU A 154 0.25 -1.93 -10.27
CA LEU A 154 1.22 -1.20 -9.44
C LEU A 154 2.46 -0.86 -10.27
N ILE A 155 2.78 0.43 -10.38
CA ILE A 155 4.00 0.93 -11.00
C ILE A 155 5.12 0.94 -9.95
N LYS A 156 4.85 1.55 -8.79
CA LYS A 156 5.88 1.80 -7.78
C LYS A 156 5.26 1.99 -6.40
N LYS A 157 5.98 1.58 -5.36
CA LYS A 157 5.64 1.80 -3.96
C LYS A 157 6.82 2.51 -3.29
N GLU A 158 6.59 3.67 -2.71
CA GLU A 158 7.62 4.53 -2.14
C GLU A 158 7.20 4.94 -0.72
N THR A 159 8.09 4.78 0.26
CA THR A 159 7.87 5.34 1.61
C THR A 159 8.50 6.72 1.69
N VAL A 160 7.71 7.73 1.97
CA VAL A 160 8.11 9.14 1.99
C VAL A 160 7.72 9.80 3.31
N LYS A 161 8.61 10.66 3.82
CA LYS A 161 8.33 11.54 4.97
C LYS A 161 7.53 12.74 4.49
N VAL A 162 6.20 12.67 4.65
CA VAL A 162 5.27 13.74 4.25
C VAL A 162 5.33 14.92 5.21
N TRP A 163 5.70 14.69 6.46
CA TRP A 163 5.87 15.74 7.45
C TRP A 163 7.06 15.47 8.34
N GLN A 164 7.84 16.52 8.56
CA GLN A 164 8.92 16.53 9.53
C GLN A 164 8.99 17.93 10.14
N ALA A 165 8.70 18.01 11.43
CA ALA A 165 8.90 19.21 12.22
C ALA A 165 10.38 19.58 12.26
N VAL A 166 10.64 20.88 12.37
CA VAL A 166 12.00 21.37 12.52
C VAL A 166 12.48 21.08 13.93
N PHE A 167 13.68 20.52 14.02
CA PHE A 167 14.28 20.13 15.28
C PHE A 167 14.34 21.31 16.24
N ARG A 168 13.87 21.08 17.48
CA ARG A 168 13.80 22.09 18.56
C ARG A 168 12.91 23.31 18.28
N MET A 169 12.03 23.24 17.27
CA MET A 169 11.01 24.27 17.04
C MET A 169 9.61 23.71 17.29
N PRO A 170 9.04 23.86 18.51
CA PRO A 170 7.74 23.28 18.86
C PRO A 170 6.57 23.87 18.06
N ASP A 171 6.73 25.05 17.47
CA ASP A 171 5.70 25.69 16.62
C ASP A 171 5.61 25.08 15.22
N SER A 172 6.60 24.27 14.85
CA SER A 172 6.59 23.47 13.62
C SER A 172 5.89 22.11 13.80
N TYR A 173 5.33 21.82 14.97
CA TYR A 173 4.61 20.57 15.21
C TYR A 173 3.21 20.65 14.60
N LEU A 174 2.67 19.52 14.13
CA LEU A 174 1.30 19.46 13.63
C LEU A 174 0.36 19.24 14.82
N ARG A 175 -0.32 20.30 15.26
CA ARG A 175 -1.23 20.31 16.42
C ARG A 175 -2.70 20.16 16.02
N LYS A 176 -3.54 19.90 17.02
CA LYS A 176 -5.00 19.84 16.87
C LYS A 176 -5.57 21.06 16.14
N GLY A 177 -6.41 20.81 15.16
CA GLY A 177 -7.07 21.82 14.33
C GLY A 177 -6.17 22.48 13.28
N GLN A 178 -4.88 22.12 13.23
CA GLN A 178 -3.98 22.67 12.23
C GLN A 178 -4.02 21.86 10.94
N THR A 179 -3.94 22.59 9.84
CA THR A 179 -3.74 22.05 8.50
C THR A 179 -2.42 22.58 7.98
N ARG A 180 -1.60 21.69 7.40
CA ARG A 180 -0.28 21.98 6.85
C ARG A 180 -0.14 21.25 5.53
N GLU A 181 0.54 21.88 4.59
CA GLU A 181 0.91 21.24 3.34
C GLU A 181 2.27 20.55 3.49
N SER A 182 2.43 19.40 2.85
CA SER A 182 3.71 18.73 2.72
C SER A 182 4.61 19.53 1.79
N ARG A 183 5.91 19.27 1.88
CA ARG A 183 6.82 19.60 0.77
C ARG A 183 6.44 18.79 -0.47
N VAL A 184 6.84 19.26 -1.64
CA VAL A 184 6.75 18.47 -2.88
C VAL A 184 7.67 17.26 -2.75
N LEU A 185 7.10 16.07 -2.90
CA LEU A 185 7.81 14.80 -2.83
C LEU A 185 8.05 14.30 -4.25
N TRP A 186 9.30 14.32 -4.69
CA TRP A 186 9.69 13.89 -6.02
C TRP A 186 9.90 12.37 -6.05
N ILE A 187 9.19 11.71 -6.97
CA ILE A 187 9.28 10.28 -7.23
C ILE A 187 9.80 10.09 -8.65
N GLU A 188 10.89 9.35 -8.78
CA GLU A 188 11.53 9.04 -10.04
C GLU A 188 11.09 7.67 -10.58
N GLY A 189 11.27 7.45 -11.88
CA GLY A 189 10.99 6.15 -12.52
C GLY A 189 9.49 5.89 -12.78
N ILE A 190 8.69 6.95 -12.93
CA ILE A 190 7.29 6.86 -13.38
C ILE A 190 7.21 7.37 -14.81
N ASP A 191 6.62 6.59 -15.71
CA ASP A 191 6.29 7.06 -17.05
C ASP A 191 5.00 7.91 -17.00
N LYS A 192 5.10 9.16 -17.47
CA LYS A 192 3.97 10.09 -17.55
C LYS A 192 2.80 9.54 -18.36
N ALA A 193 3.07 8.73 -19.38
CA ALA A 193 2.03 8.13 -20.22
C ALA A 193 1.23 7.04 -19.48
N GLN A 194 1.79 6.47 -18.42
CA GLN A 194 1.15 5.38 -17.66
C GLN A 194 0.31 5.88 -16.48
N TRP A 195 0.48 7.14 -16.06
CA TRP A 195 -0.10 7.69 -14.83
C TRP A 195 -0.98 8.92 -15.09
N THR A 196 -1.92 8.82 -16.03
CA THR A 196 -2.78 9.96 -16.41
C THR A 196 -4.01 10.12 -15.52
N LYS A 197 -4.55 9.02 -15.00
CA LYS A 197 -5.69 8.98 -14.07
C LYS A 197 -5.30 9.26 -12.62
N GLN A 198 -4.00 9.43 -12.37
CA GLN A 198 -3.43 9.68 -11.05
C GLN A 198 -3.86 8.63 -10.00
N LEU A 199 -3.88 7.36 -10.39
CA LEU A 199 -4.27 6.29 -9.48
C LEU A 199 -3.16 6.08 -8.45
N MET A 200 -3.50 6.26 -7.19
CA MET A 200 -2.59 6.07 -6.06
C MET A 200 -3.34 5.54 -4.84
N SER A 201 -2.61 4.89 -3.95
CA SER A 201 -3.09 4.51 -2.63
C SER A 201 -2.11 5.01 -1.57
N LEU A 202 -2.66 5.58 -0.50
CA LEU A 202 -1.91 6.18 0.60
C LEU A 202 -2.09 5.33 1.86
N LYS A 203 -0.98 4.98 2.50
CA LYS A 203 -0.99 4.22 3.77
C LYS A 203 -0.05 4.85 4.79
N MET A 204 -0.58 5.20 5.96
CA MET A 204 0.21 5.78 7.04
C MET A 204 1.05 4.70 7.73
N LYS A 205 2.38 4.80 7.61
CA LYS A 205 3.33 3.79 8.09
C LYS A 205 3.71 4.07 9.54
N GLU A 206 4.46 5.15 9.75
CA GLU A 206 5.01 5.55 11.04
C GLU A 206 4.62 6.99 11.37
N MET A 207 4.41 7.26 12.65
CA MET A 207 4.01 8.56 13.17
C MET A 207 4.69 8.80 14.50
N ASP A 208 5.47 9.86 14.60
CA ASP A 208 6.08 10.29 15.85
C ASP A 208 5.37 11.50 16.39
N SER A 209 4.97 11.44 17.65
CA SER A 209 4.44 12.56 18.40
C SER A 209 5.35 12.96 19.56
N ARG A 210 5.17 14.19 20.03
CA ARG A 210 5.77 14.72 21.25
C ARG A 210 4.65 15.27 22.12
N MET A 211 4.80 15.11 23.43
CA MET A 211 3.96 15.75 24.45
C MET A 211 4.46 17.16 24.73
#